data_AF-A0A7Z8E128-F1
#
_entry.id   AF-A0A7Z8E128-F1
#
_cell.length_a   1.000
_cell.length_b   1.000
_cell.length_c   1.000
_cell.angle_alpha   90.00
_cell.angle_beta   90.00
_cell.angle_gamma   90.00
#
_symmetry.space_group_name_H-M   'P 1'
#
loop_
_entity.id
_entity.type
_entity.pdbx_description
1 polymer ?
#
loop_
_entity_poly.entity_id
_entity_poly.type
_entity_poly.pdbx_seq_one_letter_code
_entity_poly.pdbx_strand_id
1 'polypeptide(L)'
;LAQAIQNINNAHSTQEVNESKTNSIATIKSVQPNVIKKPTAINSLTQEANNQKTLIGNDGNATDDEKEAAKQLVTQKLNEQIQKIHESTQDNQVDNVKAQAITAIKLINANAHKRQDAINILTNLAE
;
A
#
# COMPACT_ATOMS: atom_id res chain seq x y z
N LEU A 1 10.09 10.04 22.97
CA LEU A 1 10.92 11.04 23.69
C LEU A 1 10.78 10.93 25.21
N ALA A 2 9.56 10.92 25.76
CA ALA A 2 9.32 10.82 27.22
C ALA A 2 10.00 9.60 27.88
N GLN A 3 9.85 8.41 27.30
CA GLN A 3 10.52 7.20 27.81
C GLN A 3 12.06 7.29 27.75
N ALA A 4 12.60 7.89 26.69
CA ALA A 4 14.04 8.10 26.55
C ALA A 4 14.60 9.04 27.64
N ILE A 5 13.85 10.10 27.96
CA ILE A 5 14.20 11.04 29.04
C ILE A 5 14.10 10.34 30.40
N GLN A 6 13.06 9.53 30.63
CA GLN A 6 12.90 8.78 31.87
C GLN A 6 14.05 7.78 32.09
N ASN A 7 14.47 7.05 31.05
CA ASN A 7 15.59 6.12 31.15
C ASN A 7 16.91 6.82 31.49
N ILE A 8 17.14 8.03 30.98
CA ILE A 8 18.30 8.86 31.34
C ILE A 8 18.22 9.34 32.80
N ASN A 9 17.04 9.78 33.25
CA ASN A 9 16.86 10.24 34.64
C ASN A 9 17.03 9.13 35.69
N ASN A 10 16.75 7.89 35.31
CA ASN A 10 16.91 6.73 36.18
C ASN A 10 18.32 6.13 36.17
N ALA A 11 19.24 6.65 35.34
CA ALA A 11 20.61 6.15 35.28
C ALA A 11 21.42 6.62 36.51
N HIS A 12 22.18 5.71 37.10
CA HIS A 12 22.96 5.94 38.32
C HIS A 12 24.46 6.10 38.04
N SER A 13 24.90 5.95 36.80
CA SER A 13 26.29 6.17 36.38
C SER A 13 26.40 6.88 35.04
N THR A 14 27.55 7.51 34.79
CA THR A 14 27.88 8.12 33.49
C THR A 14 27.82 7.10 32.34
N GLN A 15 28.17 5.83 32.62
CA GLN A 15 28.09 4.76 31.62
C GLN A 15 26.63 4.48 31.23
N GLU A 16 25.74 4.31 32.22
CA GLU A 16 24.30 4.05 31.97
C GLU A 16 23.62 5.21 31.25
N VAL A 17 23.99 6.46 31.56
CA VAL A 17 23.51 7.64 30.82
C VAL A 17 23.92 7.57 29.34
N ASN A 18 25.17 7.22 29.07
CA ASN A 18 25.68 7.10 27.70
C ASN A 18 25.03 5.95 26.91
N GLU A 19 24.80 4.81 27.56
CA GLU A 19 24.10 3.67 26.98
C GLU A 19 22.63 4.02 26.67
N SER A 20 21.91 4.59 27.64
CA SER A 20 20.52 5.04 27.45
C SER A 20 20.40 6.08 26.34
N LYS A 21 21.34 7.04 26.27
CA LYS A 21 21.40 8.03 25.19
C LYS A 21 21.61 7.36 23.84
N THR A 22 22.57 6.45 23.74
CA THR A 22 22.89 5.73 22.49
C THR A 22 21.70 4.91 22.00
N ASN A 23 21.09 4.13 22.89
CA ASN A 23 19.92 3.31 22.59
C ASN A 23 18.70 4.16 22.19
N SER A 24 18.51 5.30 22.86
CA SER A 24 17.43 6.24 22.54
C SER A 24 17.64 6.90 21.18
N ILE A 25 18.87 7.29 20.84
CA ILE A 25 19.23 7.83 19.52
C ILE A 25 19.00 6.78 18.43
N ALA A 26 19.45 5.54 18.65
CA ALA A 26 19.25 4.43 17.71
C ALA A 26 17.75 4.18 17.48
N THR A 27 16.96 4.15 18.56
CA THR A 27 15.51 4.00 18.50
C THR A 27 14.88 5.14 17.68
N ILE A 28 15.15 6.41 18.04
CA ILE A 28 14.61 7.58 17.34
C ILE A 28 14.98 7.57 15.85
N LYS A 29 16.23 7.23 15.51
CA LYS A 29 16.67 7.11 14.11
C LYS A 29 15.98 5.99 13.35
N SER A 30 15.68 4.86 14.01
CA SER A 30 14.89 3.78 13.41
C SER A 30 13.42 4.15 13.21
N VAL A 31 12.92 5.13 13.99
CA VAL A 31 11.53 5.61 13.98
C VAL A 31 11.37 6.85 13.07
N GLN A 32 12.30 7.12 12.16
CA GLN A 32 12.07 8.11 11.11
C GLN A 32 12.09 7.43 9.74
N PRO A 33 11.03 7.57 8.93
CA PRO A 33 11.10 7.18 7.54
C PRO A 33 12.15 8.07 6.88
N ASN A 34 13.05 7.51 6.09
CA ASN A 34 13.94 8.29 5.26
C ASN A 34 13.07 9.20 4.37
N VAL A 35 13.39 10.49 4.30
CA VAL A 35 12.64 11.50 3.54
C VAL A 35 12.43 11.08 2.07
N ILE A 36 13.31 10.21 1.56
CA ILE A 36 13.25 9.64 0.21
C ILE A 36 12.38 8.37 0.12
N LYS A 37 12.23 7.60 1.20
CA LYS A 37 11.54 6.30 1.18
C LYS A 37 10.06 6.42 0.79
N LYS A 38 9.33 7.35 1.41
CA LYS A 38 7.89 7.56 1.13
C LYS A 38 7.64 7.95 -0.34
N PRO A 39 8.30 8.99 -0.91
CA PRO A 39 8.16 9.31 -2.33
C PRO A 39 8.47 8.13 -3.26
N THR A 40 9.54 7.37 -3.00
CA THR A 40 9.89 6.20 -3.81
C THR A 40 8.81 5.11 -3.75
N ALA A 41 8.26 4.84 -2.56
CA ALA A 41 7.18 3.87 -2.39
C ALA A 41 5.90 4.30 -3.13
N ILE A 42 5.52 5.58 -3.00
CA ILE A 42 4.35 6.14 -3.71
C ILE A 42 4.53 6.04 -5.22
N ASN A 43 5.71 6.39 -5.75
CA ASN A 43 5.98 6.29 -7.19
C ASN A 43 5.84 4.84 -7.69
N SER A 44 6.42 3.87 -6.95
CA SER A 44 6.27 2.44 -7.28
C SER A 44 4.81 1.99 -7.30
N LEU A 45 3.99 2.43 -6.33
CA LEU A 45 2.57 2.08 -6.30
C LEU A 45 1.79 2.70 -7.45
N THR A 46 2.07 3.96 -7.80
CA THR A 46 1.45 4.64 -8.94
C THR A 46 1.78 3.92 -10.25
N GLN A 47 3.03 3.48 -10.43
CA GLN A 47 3.42 2.70 -11.61
C GLN A 47 2.67 1.37 -11.67
N GLU A 48 2.61 0.64 -10.56
CA GLU A 48 1.89 -0.63 -10.49
C GLU A 48 0.39 -0.46 -10.77
N ALA A 49 -0.24 0.57 -10.21
CA ALA A 49 -1.64 0.88 -10.46
C ALA A 49 -1.91 1.20 -11.94
N ASN A 50 -1.01 1.94 -12.60
CA ASN A 50 -1.12 2.23 -14.03
C ASN A 50 -0.97 0.97 -14.89
N ASN A 51 -0.02 0.10 -14.52
CA ASN A 51 0.13 -1.21 -15.17
C ASN A 51 -1.14 -2.04 -15.03
N GLN A 52 -1.70 -2.13 -13.83
CA GLN A 52 -2.93 -2.89 -13.58
C GLN A 52 -4.13 -2.32 -14.35
N LYS A 53 -4.29 -1.00 -14.39
CA LYS A 53 -5.34 -0.34 -15.20
C LYS A 53 -5.20 -0.64 -16.69
N THR A 54 -3.98 -0.76 -17.19
CA THR A 54 -3.68 -1.14 -18.58
C THR A 54 -4.09 -2.58 -18.85
N LEU A 55 -3.72 -3.51 -17.96
CA LEU A 55 -4.13 -4.92 -18.04
C LEU A 55 -5.66 -5.06 -18.05
N ILE A 56 -6.36 -4.36 -17.15
CA ILE A 56 -7.82 -4.29 -17.12
C ILE A 56 -8.38 -3.73 -18.44
N GLY A 57 -7.80 -2.65 -18.98
CA GLY A 57 -8.25 -2.06 -20.24
C GLY A 57 -8.16 -3.02 -21.43
N ASN A 58 -7.14 -3.88 -21.42
CA ASN A 58 -6.87 -4.87 -22.46
C ASN A 58 -7.65 -6.18 -22.29
N ASP A 59 -8.47 -6.32 -21.24
CA ASP A 59 -9.30 -7.50 -21.06
C ASP A 59 -10.38 -7.58 -22.15
N GLY A 60 -10.20 -8.50 -23.11
CA GLY A 60 -11.14 -8.68 -24.23
C GLY A 60 -12.48 -9.32 -23.83
N ASN A 61 -12.57 -9.89 -22.63
CA ASN A 61 -13.77 -10.59 -22.16
C ASN A 61 -14.71 -9.66 -21.41
N ALA A 62 -14.16 -8.66 -20.72
CA ALA A 62 -14.94 -7.64 -20.01
C ALA A 62 -15.56 -6.61 -20.96
N THR A 63 -16.71 -6.09 -20.56
CA THR A 63 -17.35 -4.90 -21.14
C THR A 63 -16.68 -3.62 -20.65
N ASP A 64 -16.90 -2.51 -21.34
CA ASP A 64 -16.27 -1.23 -20.97
C ASP A 64 -16.70 -0.74 -19.58
N ASP A 65 -17.95 -0.95 -19.17
CA ASP A 65 -18.43 -0.64 -17.82
C ASP A 65 -17.68 -1.44 -16.74
N GLU A 66 -17.48 -2.74 -16.97
CA GLU A 66 -16.79 -3.62 -16.01
C GLU A 66 -15.31 -3.25 -15.88
N LYS A 67 -14.68 -2.85 -17.00
CA LYS A 67 -13.32 -2.31 -17.00
C LYS A 67 -13.23 -1.02 -16.23
N GLU A 68 -14.17 -0.09 -16.45
CA GLU A 68 -14.15 1.20 -15.78
C GLU A 68 -14.37 1.05 -14.28
N ALA A 69 -15.31 0.21 -13.85
CA ALA A 69 -15.51 -0.12 -12.45
C ALA A 69 -14.23 -0.69 -11.80
N ALA A 70 -13.53 -1.62 -12.48
CA ALA A 70 -12.28 -2.16 -11.98
C ALA A 70 -11.15 -1.12 -11.92
N LYS A 71 -11.01 -0.22 -12.91
CA LYS A 71 -10.03 0.88 -12.88
C LYS A 71 -10.32 1.87 -11.75
N GLN A 72 -11.58 2.11 -11.43
CA GLN A 72 -11.98 2.93 -10.27
C GLN A 72 -11.57 2.26 -8.96
N LEU A 73 -11.80 0.95 -8.81
CA LEU A 73 -11.34 0.20 -7.64
C LEU A 73 -9.81 0.25 -7.47
N VAL A 74 -9.04 0.15 -8.57
CA VAL A 74 -7.57 0.34 -8.52
C VAL A 74 -7.22 1.74 -8.02
N THR A 75 -7.92 2.78 -8.48
CA THR A 75 -7.68 4.17 -8.06
C THR A 75 -7.98 4.37 -6.58
N GLN A 76 -9.12 3.87 -6.11
CA GLN A 76 -9.49 3.93 -4.71
C GLN A 76 -8.46 3.22 -3.85
N LYS A 77 -8.09 1.99 -4.23
CA LYS A 77 -7.09 1.20 -3.49
C LYS A 77 -5.74 1.93 -3.46
N LEU A 78 -5.27 2.50 -4.57
CA LEU A 78 -4.04 3.28 -4.62
C LEU A 78 -4.08 4.44 -3.60
N ASN A 79 -5.16 5.23 -3.61
CA ASN A 79 -5.32 6.37 -2.70
C ASN A 79 -5.29 5.94 -1.23
N GLU A 80 -6.00 4.86 -0.88
CA GLU A 80 -5.98 4.28 0.48
C GLU A 80 -4.56 3.90 0.92
N GLN A 81 -3.77 3.28 0.05
CA GLN A 81 -2.42 2.84 0.40
C GLN A 81 -1.42 4.01 0.47
N ILE A 82 -1.59 5.05 -0.37
CA ILE A 82 -0.79 6.28 -0.27
C ILE A 82 -1.00 6.94 1.09
N GLN A 83 -2.24 7.01 1.60
CA GLN A 83 -2.51 7.54 2.94
C GLN A 83 -1.78 6.73 4.02
N LYS A 84 -1.82 5.40 3.96
CA LYS A 84 -1.07 4.53 4.89
C LYS A 84 0.45 4.74 4.83
N ILE A 85 1.00 5.01 3.65
CA ILE A 85 2.44 5.37 3.51
C ILE A 85 2.71 6.72 4.18
N HIS A 86 1.84 7.71 4.03
CA HIS A 86 1.98 8.99 4.72
C HIS A 86 1.92 8.84 6.24
N GLU A 87 1.02 8.00 6.76
CA GLU A 87 0.86 7.70 8.19
C GLU A 87 2.00 6.87 8.78
N SER A 88 2.76 6.15 7.95
CA SER A 88 3.89 5.33 8.40
C SER A 88 4.97 6.19 9.06
N THR A 89 5.43 5.77 10.25
CA THR A 89 6.47 6.47 11.01
C THR A 89 7.83 5.80 10.92
N GLN A 90 7.93 4.63 10.29
CA GLN A 90 9.18 3.87 10.18
C GLN A 90 9.39 3.35 8.75
N ASP A 91 10.65 3.19 8.34
CA ASP A 91 10.99 2.67 7.00
C ASP A 91 10.45 1.25 6.76
N ASN A 92 10.52 0.37 7.77
CA ASN A 92 9.98 -0.99 7.69
C ASN A 92 8.45 -1.00 7.50
N GLN A 93 7.73 -0.04 8.09
CA GLN A 93 6.30 0.13 7.88
C GLN A 93 6.00 0.56 6.45
N VAL A 94 6.76 1.52 5.91
CA VAL A 94 6.62 1.94 4.51
C VAL A 94 6.86 0.75 3.56
N ASP A 95 7.90 -0.05 3.80
CA ASP A 95 8.22 -1.23 3.00
C ASP A 95 7.10 -2.29 3.07
N ASN A 96 6.55 -2.55 4.27
CA ASN A 96 5.45 -3.49 4.46
C ASN A 96 4.16 -3.00 3.78
N VAL A 97 3.77 -1.74 4.00
CA VAL A 97 2.59 -1.15 3.34
C VAL A 97 2.73 -1.22 1.82
N LYS A 98 3.91 -0.89 1.27
CA LYS A 98 4.18 -1.02 -0.17
C LYS A 98 3.99 -2.45 -0.67
N ALA A 99 4.54 -3.46 0.01
CA ALA A 99 4.45 -4.85 -0.41
C ALA A 99 3.00 -5.37 -0.41
N GLN A 100 2.25 -5.05 0.66
CA GLN A 100 0.83 -5.38 0.75
C GLN A 100 0.01 -4.67 -0.31
N ALA A 101 0.29 -3.39 -0.55
CA ALA A 101 -0.38 -2.57 -1.56
C ALA A 101 -0.20 -3.10 -2.98
N ILE A 102 1.02 -3.49 -3.36
CA ILE A 102 1.30 -4.11 -4.66
C ILE A 102 0.46 -5.38 -4.84
N THR A 103 0.42 -6.24 -3.82
CA THR A 103 -0.36 -7.48 -3.87
C THR A 103 -1.84 -7.18 -4.01
N ALA A 104 -2.37 -6.24 -3.21
CA ALA A 104 -3.78 -5.86 -3.25
C ALA A 104 -4.19 -5.24 -4.60
N ILE A 105 -3.35 -4.40 -5.20
CA ILE A 105 -3.60 -3.79 -6.51
C ILE A 105 -3.66 -4.86 -7.60
N LYS A 106 -2.72 -5.81 -7.61
CA LYS A 106 -2.65 -6.90 -8.60
C LYS A 106 -3.86 -7.84 -8.57
N LEU A 107 -4.55 -7.93 -7.43
CA LEU A 107 -5.74 -8.77 -7.29
C LEU A 107 -7.01 -8.13 -7.88
N ILE A 108 -6.98 -6.85 -8.24
CA ILE A 108 -8.14 -6.14 -8.81
C ILE A 108 -8.18 -6.38 -10.32
N ASN A 109 -9.15 -7.15 -10.80
CA ASN A 109 -9.35 -7.46 -12.21
C ASN A 109 -10.74 -7.00 -12.69
N ALA A 110 -10.95 -6.93 -14.00
CA ALA A 110 -12.29 -6.73 -14.55
C ALA A 110 -13.13 -7.99 -14.28
N ASN A 111 -14.30 -7.81 -13.67
CA ASN A 111 -15.21 -8.93 -13.42
C ASN A 111 -16.08 -9.13 -14.65
N ALA A 112 -15.64 -9.95 -15.60
CA ALA A 112 -16.35 -10.18 -16.87
C ALA A 112 -17.53 -11.16 -16.67
N HIS A 113 -18.76 -10.64 -16.64
CA HIS A 113 -19.98 -11.46 -16.48
C HIS A 113 -21.09 -11.03 -17.43
N LYS A 114 -21.25 -9.73 -17.73
CA LYS A 114 -22.34 -9.22 -18.58
C LYS A 114 -22.46 -9.93 -19.94
N ARG A 115 -21.34 -10.29 -20.57
CA ARG A 115 -21.34 -11.03 -21.85
C ARG A 115 -21.84 -12.47 -21.68
N GLN A 116 -21.40 -13.14 -20.63
CA GLN A 116 -21.85 -14.50 -20.32
C GLN A 116 -23.33 -14.51 -19.91
N ASP A 117 -23.78 -13.52 -19.14
CA ASP A 117 -25.18 -13.35 -18.75
C ASP A 117 -26.08 -13.18 -19.99
N ALA A 118 -25.66 -12.34 -20.95
CA ALA A 118 -26.38 -12.15 -22.21
C ALA A 118 -26.46 -13.45 -23.04
N ILE A 119 -25.36 -14.21 -23.12
CA ILE A 119 -25.34 -15.52 -23.82
C ILE A 119 -26.30 -16.50 -23.14
N ASN A 120 -26.24 -16.63 -21.82
CA ASN A 120 -27.10 -17.55 -21.07
C ASN A 120 -28.59 -17.22 -21.25
N ILE A 121 -28.95 -15.93 -21.27
CA ILE A 121 -30.34 -15.49 -21.53
C ILE A 121 -30.79 -15.94 -22.93
N LEU A 122 -29.95 -15.76 -23.95
CA LEU A 122 -30.30 -16.16 -25.32
C LEU A 122 -30.39 -17.68 -25.47
N THR A 123 -29.49 -18.45 -24.84
CA THR A 123 -29.54 -19.91 -24.85
C THR A 123 -30.84 -20.43 -24.23
N ASN A 124 -31.26 -19.90 -23.07
CA ASN A 124 -32.49 -20.31 -22.40
C ASN A 124 -33.78 -19.93 -23.15
N LEU A 125 -33.74 -18.91 -24.01
CA LEU A 125 -34.89 -18.51 -24.82
C LEU A 125 -35.05 -19.38 -26.09
N ALA A 126 -34.02 -20.12 -26.47
CA ALA A 126 -34.01 -20.97 -27.67
C ALA A 126 -34.37 -22.44 -27.39
N GLU A 127 -34.52 -22.82 -26.11
CA GLU A 127 -34.99 -24.13 -25.63
C GLU A 127 -36.51 -24.12 -25.36
#